data_AF-A0A954GPL5-F1
#
_entry.id   AF-A0A954GPL5-F1
#
_cell.length_a   1.000
_cell.length_b   1.000
_cell.length_c   1.000
_cell.angle_alpha   90.00
_cell.angle_beta   90.00
_cell.angle_gamma   90.00
#
_symmetry.space_group_name_H-M   'P 1'
#
loop_
_entity.id
_entity.type
_entity.pdbx_description
1 polymer ?
#
loop_
_entity_poly.entity_id
_entity_poly.type
_entity_poly.pdbx_seq_one_letter_code
_entity_poly.pdbx_strand_id
1 'polypeptide(L)'
;MTKFKWLIALCVSVFIASPALAEIPFVSGFERFGRHEEIADRTAGQLLLSELNCTSCHKTNDPLIQPKGGPNLAGAGNRLQREWMLRFLMNPQQTKPGTTMPGILDRLYPEQQLGAAVALSAYLETLEQPFPEIRATGANPVLFEFWKRGDAARGKALYHQVGCVACHEPSEDYDVVAVKPSPLDELLEQLDPEELKEMGLSSAARKVQSIPHSNLAEKYTRQSLTHFLLKPDAVRPDGRMPDFQLTAVDAADISEFLISKYSEGQRIEVPPATEELVAEGRKLFEEFGCVNCHNVKGIAAHPAKPLAELAIDTEHSCVSSRLGKQPRYLLDEQQTEAIRAAFAPANELAKSDALHSNMFKLNCFACHERGGQGGVGRYRRPYFETVGHIDIGDEGRLPPTLSGVGAKLNEKWLTSVLQGKGRVRPHMTIRMPVFPAAMTKSLPTQFAAADEIASPKPSAEVFAKLDEKSALEAGRLLMDVGCVQCHEFNGETLPGTVGVDLLGVADRIDPQWFHDFLRNPADLKPRTRMPTFFPDGKSANQQILGGDMELQIAAMWVYIKNLSKQPLPQKIADARSQNYELSPLGKP
;
A
#
# COMPACT_ATOMS: atom_id res chain seq x y z
N MET A 1 54.66 -42.89 13.18
CA MET A 1 53.19 -42.84 13.02
C MET A 1 52.59 -42.17 14.25
N THR A 2 52.33 -40.87 14.21
CA THR A 2 51.49 -40.18 15.21
C THR A 2 51.01 -38.86 14.61
N LYS A 3 49.70 -38.66 14.70
CA LYS A 3 48.88 -37.75 13.90
C LYS A 3 48.99 -36.29 14.40
N PHE A 4 49.25 -35.35 13.50
CA PHE A 4 49.08 -33.92 13.73
C PHE A 4 47.57 -33.57 13.63
N LYS A 5 46.98 -33.07 14.72
CA LYS A 5 45.62 -32.52 14.75
C LYS A 5 45.69 -31.03 14.43
N TRP A 6 45.02 -30.62 13.37
CA TRP A 6 44.72 -29.22 13.06
C TRP A 6 43.61 -28.73 14.00
N LEU A 7 43.88 -27.68 14.78
CA LEU A 7 42.87 -26.89 15.47
C LEU A 7 42.31 -25.87 14.47
N ILE A 8 41.10 -26.12 13.97
CA ILE A 8 40.30 -25.13 13.26
C ILE A 8 39.64 -24.26 14.34
N ALA A 9 40.09 -23.01 14.46
CA ALA A 9 39.39 -21.99 15.23
C ALA A 9 38.13 -21.59 14.46
N LEU A 10 36.97 -22.12 14.89
CA LEU A 10 35.67 -21.71 14.40
C LEU A 10 35.35 -20.35 15.05
N CYS A 11 35.59 -19.25 14.33
CA CYS A 11 35.02 -17.94 14.68
C CYS A 11 33.51 -18.01 14.44
N VAL A 12 32.76 -18.47 15.44
CA VAL A 12 31.32 -18.24 15.50
C VAL A 12 31.12 -16.76 15.77
N SER A 13 30.95 -15.98 14.72
CA SER A 13 30.33 -14.66 14.80
C SER A 13 28.89 -14.85 15.27
N VAL A 14 28.70 -14.80 16.58
CA VAL A 14 27.38 -14.64 17.21
C VAL A 14 26.87 -13.28 16.75
N PHE A 15 26.01 -13.25 15.74
CA PHE A 15 25.11 -12.13 15.53
C PHE A 15 24.23 -12.04 16.77
N ILE A 16 24.60 -11.17 17.71
CA ILE A 16 23.70 -10.71 18.75
C ILE A 16 22.63 -9.91 18.01
N ALA A 17 21.51 -10.55 17.70
CA ALA A 17 20.30 -9.83 17.34
C ALA A 17 19.98 -8.90 18.53
N SER A 18 20.11 -7.59 18.34
CA SER A 18 19.70 -6.60 19.34
C SER A 18 18.23 -6.84 19.70
N PRO A 19 17.89 -7.16 20.96
CA PRO A 19 16.51 -7.44 21.36
C PRO A 19 15.66 -6.15 21.50
N ALA A 20 16.20 -4.98 21.14
CA ALA A 20 15.61 -3.68 21.48
C ALA A 20 14.54 -3.15 20.51
N LEU A 21 14.37 -3.74 19.31
CA LEU A 21 13.40 -3.22 18.32
C LEU A 21 11.96 -3.73 18.51
N ALA A 22 11.71 -4.65 19.45
CA ALA A 22 10.39 -5.27 19.64
C ALA A 22 9.44 -4.49 20.57
N GLU A 23 9.84 -3.32 21.08
CA GLU A 23 9.13 -2.64 22.16
C GLU A 23 8.56 -1.25 21.83
N ILE A 24 8.63 -0.78 20.59
CA ILE A 24 8.12 0.56 20.19
C ILE A 24 7.04 0.48 19.10
N PRO A 25 6.09 1.43 19.04
CA PRO A 25 5.12 1.53 17.95
C PRO A 25 5.79 1.70 16.59
N PHE A 26 5.31 0.96 15.58
CA PHE A 26 5.77 1.06 14.21
C PHE A 26 4.82 1.96 13.40
N VAL A 27 5.34 3.06 12.87
CA VAL A 27 4.61 3.97 11.97
C VAL A 27 5.33 4.06 10.64
N SER A 28 4.82 3.41 9.60
CA SER A 28 5.54 3.19 8.33
C SER A 28 6.19 4.44 7.74
N GLY A 29 5.50 5.58 7.70
CA GLY A 29 6.08 6.82 7.18
C GLY A 29 7.18 7.40 8.08
N PHE A 30 7.08 7.23 9.41
CA PHE A 30 8.13 7.64 10.33
C PHE A 30 9.36 6.73 10.20
N GLU A 31 9.15 5.41 10.26
CA GLU A 31 10.21 4.40 10.14
C GLU A 31 10.97 4.50 8.83
N ARG A 32 10.27 4.89 7.75
CA ARG A 32 10.86 5.00 6.44
C ARG A 32 11.55 6.34 6.19
N PHE A 33 11.00 7.43 6.70
CA PHE A 33 11.43 8.79 6.35
C PHE A 33 11.81 9.65 7.56
N GLY A 34 10.94 9.72 8.58
CA GLY A 34 11.17 10.54 9.77
C GLY A 34 12.43 10.13 10.55
N ARG A 35 12.66 8.83 10.71
CA ARG A 35 13.84 8.23 11.37
C ARG A 35 15.18 8.55 10.66
N HIS A 36 15.10 9.08 9.44
CA HIS A 36 16.24 9.26 8.57
C HIS A 36 16.35 10.71 8.05
N GLU A 37 15.65 11.65 8.69
CA GLU A 37 15.71 13.08 8.35
C GLU A 37 15.33 13.38 6.88
N GLU A 38 14.58 12.48 6.23
CA GLU A 38 14.09 12.65 4.85
C GLU A 38 12.81 13.49 4.77
N ILE A 39 12.24 13.84 5.92
CA ILE A 39 11.14 14.79 6.08
C ILE A 39 11.43 15.67 7.30
N ALA A 40 10.90 16.89 7.31
CA ALA A 40 11.06 17.80 8.45
C ALA A 40 10.51 17.18 9.74
N ASP A 41 11.20 17.39 10.87
CA ASP A 41 10.83 16.84 12.18
C ASP A 41 9.39 17.17 12.58
N ARG A 42 8.94 18.39 12.26
CA ARG A 42 7.54 18.80 12.48
C ARG A 42 6.56 17.92 11.72
N THR A 43 6.83 17.60 10.46
CA THR A 43 6.01 16.69 9.63
C THR A 43 6.06 15.27 10.18
N ALA A 44 7.24 14.79 10.60
CA ALA A 44 7.40 13.49 11.25
C ALA A 44 6.57 13.40 12.55
N GLY A 45 6.60 14.46 13.37
CA GLY A 45 5.81 14.58 14.59
C GLY A 45 4.30 14.63 14.34
N GLN A 46 3.86 15.40 13.35
CA GLN A 46 2.45 15.43 12.93
C GLN A 46 1.95 14.04 12.48
N LEU A 47 2.79 13.31 11.75
CA LEU A 47 2.51 11.93 11.37
C LEU A 47 2.36 11.03 12.60
N LEU A 48 3.27 11.12 13.57
CA LEU A 48 3.20 10.36 14.82
C LEU A 48 1.95 10.71 15.64
N LEU A 49 1.63 12.00 15.82
CA LEU A 49 0.43 12.44 16.53
C LEU A 49 -0.87 11.88 15.92
N SER A 50 -0.91 11.78 14.58
CA SER A 50 -2.02 11.18 13.82
C SER A 50 -2.05 9.66 13.98
N GLU A 51 -0.93 8.97 13.74
CA GLU A 51 -0.84 7.50 13.67
C GLU A 51 -0.83 6.79 15.03
N LEU A 52 -0.38 7.48 16.09
CA LEU A 52 -0.51 7.06 17.49
C LEU A 52 -1.85 7.50 18.10
N ASN A 53 -2.71 8.12 17.30
CA ASN A 53 -4.06 8.50 17.65
C ASN A 53 -4.16 9.47 18.85
N CYS A 54 -3.16 10.31 19.07
CA CYS A 54 -3.14 11.29 20.17
C CYS A 54 -4.33 12.24 20.08
N THR A 55 -4.74 12.59 18.86
CA THR A 55 -5.83 13.54 18.59
C THR A 55 -7.24 12.98 18.76
N SER A 56 -7.37 11.68 19.09
CA SER A 56 -8.65 11.11 19.50
C SER A 56 -9.18 11.75 20.79
N CYS A 57 -8.30 11.85 21.79
CA CYS A 57 -8.55 12.52 23.07
C CYS A 57 -8.20 14.01 22.99
N HIS A 58 -7.07 14.36 22.40
CA HIS A 58 -6.55 15.74 22.32
C HIS A 58 -7.01 16.42 21.04
N LYS A 59 -8.24 16.96 21.04
CA LYS A 59 -8.84 17.54 19.82
C LYS A 59 -7.98 18.65 19.22
N THR A 60 -7.96 18.70 17.88
CA THR A 60 -7.29 19.72 17.06
C THR A 60 -8.13 20.01 15.82
N ASN A 61 -8.00 21.24 15.30
CA ASN A 61 -8.58 21.64 14.02
C ASN A 61 -7.59 21.50 12.85
N ASP A 62 -6.38 21.01 13.09
CA ASP A 62 -5.37 20.81 12.06
C ASP A 62 -5.79 19.66 11.11
N PRO A 63 -6.05 19.93 9.81
CA PRO A 63 -6.45 18.92 8.85
C PRO A 63 -5.33 17.89 8.58
N LEU A 64 -4.07 18.20 8.89
CA LEU A 64 -2.94 17.29 8.71
C LEU A 64 -2.83 16.25 9.84
N ILE A 65 -3.48 16.46 10.99
CA ILE A 65 -3.35 15.60 12.18
C ILE A 65 -4.70 14.96 12.57
N GLN A 66 -5.30 14.25 11.64
CA GLN A 66 -6.54 13.50 11.89
C GLN A 66 -6.28 12.21 12.67
N PRO A 67 -7.14 11.82 13.62
CA PRO A 67 -6.94 10.62 14.41
C PRO A 67 -7.03 9.34 13.56
N LYS A 68 -6.12 8.39 13.78
CA LYS A 68 -6.24 7.02 13.29
C LYS A 68 -7.04 6.18 14.29
N GLY A 69 -8.29 5.91 13.97
CA GLY A 69 -9.15 5.03 14.75
C GLY A 69 -8.53 3.65 14.97
N GLY A 70 -8.77 3.11 16.16
CA GLY A 70 -8.51 1.72 16.48
C GLY A 70 -9.42 0.78 15.69
N PRO A 71 -9.11 -0.53 15.64
CA PRO A 71 -9.97 -1.51 15.01
C PRO A 71 -11.40 -1.46 15.57
N ASN A 72 -12.37 -1.66 14.69
CA ASN A 72 -13.76 -1.91 15.08
C ASN A 72 -13.81 -3.13 15.99
N LEU A 73 -14.44 -3.01 17.16
CA LEU A 73 -14.57 -4.09 18.13
C LEU A 73 -15.92 -4.80 18.07
N ALA A 74 -16.86 -4.36 17.23
CA ALA A 74 -18.05 -5.15 16.93
C ALA A 74 -17.61 -6.50 16.31
N GLY A 75 -18.02 -7.62 16.92
CA GLY A 75 -17.56 -8.95 16.51
C GLY A 75 -16.15 -9.32 16.98
N ALA A 76 -15.58 -8.63 17.97
CA ALA A 76 -14.28 -9.02 18.53
C ALA A 76 -14.30 -10.43 19.13
N GLY A 77 -15.40 -10.83 19.77
CA GLY A 77 -15.52 -12.10 20.49
C GLY A 77 -15.36 -13.34 19.61
N ASN A 78 -15.79 -13.28 18.35
CA ASN A 78 -15.61 -14.37 17.39
C ASN A 78 -14.50 -14.12 16.35
N ARG A 79 -13.90 -12.92 16.33
CA ARG A 79 -12.75 -12.59 15.45
C ARG A 79 -11.38 -12.78 16.12
N LEU A 80 -11.32 -12.69 17.44
CA LEU A 80 -10.08 -12.73 18.21
C LEU A 80 -10.17 -13.84 19.24
N GLN A 81 -9.09 -14.59 19.42
CA GLN A 81 -9.02 -15.59 20.49
C GLN A 81 -8.89 -14.89 21.85
N ARG A 82 -9.58 -15.42 22.87
CA ARG A 82 -9.68 -14.80 24.19
C ARG A 82 -8.33 -14.74 24.91
N GLU A 83 -7.54 -15.80 24.82
CA GLU A 83 -6.20 -15.91 25.39
C GLU A 83 -5.28 -14.82 24.82
N TRP A 84 -5.38 -14.58 23.51
CA TRP A 84 -4.64 -13.52 22.85
C TRP A 84 -5.10 -12.13 23.29
N MET A 85 -6.42 -11.89 23.43
CA MET A 85 -6.93 -10.62 23.94
C MET A 85 -6.39 -10.32 25.35
N LEU A 86 -6.37 -11.31 26.23
CA LEU A 86 -5.82 -11.17 27.58
C LEU A 86 -4.33 -10.82 27.54
N ARG A 87 -3.51 -11.58 26.80
CA ARG A 87 -2.07 -11.28 26.65
C ARG A 87 -1.83 -9.90 26.05
N PHE A 88 -2.60 -9.53 25.03
CA PHE A 88 -2.47 -8.26 24.34
C PHE A 88 -2.85 -7.08 25.23
N LEU A 89 -3.87 -7.20 26.08
CA LEU A 89 -4.22 -6.15 27.05
C LEU A 89 -3.16 -5.98 28.14
N MET A 90 -2.55 -7.08 28.58
CA MET A 90 -1.47 -7.06 29.58
C MET A 90 -0.17 -6.48 29.03
N ASN A 91 0.20 -6.82 27.80
CA ASN A 91 1.39 -6.29 27.14
C ASN A 91 1.19 -6.21 25.62
N PRO A 92 0.73 -5.05 25.09
CA PRO A 92 0.46 -4.89 23.68
C PRO A 92 1.69 -5.08 22.78
N GLN A 93 2.84 -4.48 23.13
CA GLN A 93 4.05 -4.54 22.30
C GLN A 93 4.66 -5.93 22.27
N GLN A 94 4.72 -6.61 23.42
CA GLN A 94 5.23 -7.99 23.46
C GLN A 94 4.33 -8.96 22.66
N THR A 95 3.01 -8.80 22.77
CA THR A 95 2.05 -9.69 22.09
C THR A 95 1.93 -9.37 20.60
N LYS A 96 2.06 -8.10 20.22
CA LYS A 96 2.08 -7.65 18.83
C LYS A 96 3.13 -6.54 18.68
N PRO A 97 4.37 -6.89 18.29
CA PRO A 97 5.43 -5.92 18.06
C PRO A 97 4.99 -4.83 17.08
N GLY A 98 5.44 -3.59 17.30
CA GLY A 98 5.10 -2.46 16.44
C GLY A 98 3.64 -2.00 16.54
N THR A 99 2.86 -2.49 17.50
CA THR A 99 1.46 -2.04 17.65
C THR A 99 1.39 -0.56 18.02
N THR A 100 0.36 0.12 17.52
CA THR A 100 0.06 1.53 17.91
C THR A 100 -0.89 1.60 19.10
N MET A 101 -1.39 0.46 19.58
CA MET A 101 -2.19 0.40 20.80
C MET A 101 -1.28 0.60 22.02
N PRO A 102 -1.50 1.63 22.85
CA PRO A 102 -0.71 1.86 24.04
C PRO A 102 -1.02 0.84 25.15
N GLY A 103 -0.12 0.75 26.13
CA GLY A 103 -0.38 0.06 27.40
C GLY A 103 -1.47 0.80 28.19
N ILE A 104 -2.72 0.36 28.05
CA ILE A 104 -3.87 0.97 28.74
C ILE A 104 -3.87 0.61 30.22
N LEU A 105 -3.46 -0.62 30.56
CA LEU A 105 -3.48 -1.15 31.94
C LEU A 105 -2.34 -0.65 32.81
N ASP A 106 -1.29 -0.05 32.22
CA ASP A 106 -0.17 0.62 32.90
C ASP A 106 -0.61 1.84 33.75
N ARG A 107 -1.90 2.13 33.83
CA ARG A 107 -2.50 3.09 34.77
C ARG A 107 -2.85 2.48 36.13
N LEU A 108 -2.89 1.15 36.20
CA LEU A 108 -3.21 0.38 37.39
C LEU A 108 -1.92 -0.11 38.06
N TYR A 109 -2.03 -0.43 39.34
CA TYR A 109 -0.98 -1.16 40.03
C TYR A 109 -0.87 -2.60 39.47
N PRO A 110 0.33 -3.21 39.42
CA PRO A 110 0.55 -4.52 38.81
C PRO A 110 -0.42 -5.61 39.28
N GLU A 111 -0.76 -5.62 40.57
CA GLU A 111 -1.69 -6.60 41.17
C GLU A 111 -3.14 -6.48 40.67
N GLN A 112 -3.52 -5.34 40.08
CA GLN A 112 -4.87 -5.09 39.54
C GLN A 112 -4.96 -5.39 38.04
N GLN A 113 -3.84 -5.40 37.32
CA GLN A 113 -3.82 -5.47 35.86
C GLN A 113 -4.44 -6.77 35.34
N LEU A 114 -4.10 -7.91 35.95
CA LEU A 114 -4.63 -9.21 35.53
C LEU A 114 -6.15 -9.28 35.67
N GLY A 115 -6.70 -8.83 36.81
CA GLY A 115 -8.14 -8.80 37.04
C GLY A 115 -8.87 -7.90 36.02
N ALA A 116 -8.31 -6.73 35.74
CA ALA A 116 -8.83 -5.84 34.71
C ALA A 116 -8.78 -6.45 33.30
N ALA A 117 -7.68 -7.10 32.94
CA ALA A 117 -7.53 -7.77 31.65
C ALA A 117 -8.53 -8.93 31.48
N VAL A 118 -8.75 -9.72 32.52
CA VAL A 118 -9.74 -10.81 32.53
C VAL A 118 -11.16 -10.26 32.34
N ALA A 119 -11.55 -9.24 33.10
CA ALA A 119 -12.86 -8.62 33.00
C ALA A 119 -13.09 -7.98 31.62
N LEU A 120 -12.13 -7.19 31.12
CA LEU A 120 -12.20 -6.62 29.78
C LEU A 120 -12.31 -7.70 28.69
N SER A 121 -11.53 -8.78 28.79
CA SER A 121 -11.58 -9.88 27.82
C SER A 121 -12.94 -10.59 27.86
N ALA A 122 -13.54 -10.78 29.04
CA ALA A 122 -14.88 -11.34 29.19
C ALA A 122 -15.95 -10.45 28.51
N TYR A 123 -15.88 -9.13 28.69
CA TYR A 123 -16.79 -8.21 28.00
C TYR A 123 -16.61 -8.25 26.48
N LEU A 124 -15.36 -8.22 25.98
CA LEU A 124 -15.07 -8.27 24.54
C LEU A 124 -15.52 -9.59 23.89
N GLU A 125 -15.48 -10.70 24.62
CA GLU A 125 -16.00 -12.00 24.19
C GLU A 125 -17.50 -11.94 23.88
N THR A 126 -18.29 -11.13 24.60
CA THR A 126 -19.73 -10.95 24.31
C THR A 126 -20.01 -10.16 23.04
N LEU A 127 -19.01 -9.46 22.49
CA LEU A 127 -19.16 -8.65 21.29
C LEU A 127 -19.05 -9.54 20.05
N GLU A 128 -20.10 -10.31 19.75
CA GLU A 128 -20.16 -11.17 18.57
C GLU A 128 -20.94 -10.53 17.42
N GLN A 129 -20.53 -10.85 16.20
CA GLN A 129 -21.24 -10.54 14.96
C GLN A 129 -21.04 -11.66 13.95
N PRO A 130 -22.07 -12.07 13.19
CA PRO A 130 -21.89 -13.06 12.14
C PRO A 130 -20.85 -12.58 11.12
N PHE A 131 -20.03 -13.50 10.61
CA PHE A 131 -19.14 -13.20 9.50
C PHE A 131 -19.98 -12.83 8.26
N PRO A 132 -19.55 -11.83 7.46
CA PRO A 132 -20.26 -11.46 6.24
C PRO A 132 -20.37 -12.64 5.28
N GLU A 133 -21.56 -12.84 4.71
CA GLU A 133 -21.76 -13.85 3.68
C GLU A 133 -21.02 -13.45 2.39
N ILE A 134 -20.17 -14.35 1.89
CA ILE A 134 -19.44 -14.15 0.64
C ILE A 134 -20.23 -14.80 -0.49
N ARG A 135 -20.83 -13.96 -1.35
CA ARG A 135 -21.67 -14.44 -2.45
C ARG A 135 -20.82 -15.05 -3.57
N ALA A 136 -21.18 -16.26 -3.98
CA ALA A 136 -20.63 -16.88 -5.18
C ALA A 136 -21.11 -16.15 -6.44
N THR A 137 -20.25 -16.07 -7.45
CA THR A 137 -20.63 -15.66 -8.81
C THR A 137 -20.23 -16.76 -9.79
N GLY A 138 -20.72 -16.71 -11.03
CA GLY A 138 -20.33 -17.68 -12.06
C GLY A 138 -18.82 -17.71 -12.33
N ALA A 139 -18.13 -16.59 -12.11
CA ALA A 139 -16.67 -16.49 -12.26
C ALA A 139 -15.90 -16.85 -10.97
N ASN A 140 -16.53 -16.71 -9.79
CA ASN A 140 -15.90 -16.94 -8.49
C ASN A 140 -16.81 -17.82 -7.62
N PRO A 141 -16.71 -19.16 -7.72
CA PRO A 141 -17.45 -20.05 -6.84
C PRO A 141 -16.94 -19.92 -5.41
N VAL A 142 -17.87 -19.95 -4.45
CA VAL A 142 -17.56 -19.93 -3.01
C VAL A 142 -18.14 -21.20 -2.40
N LEU A 143 -17.27 -22.10 -1.96
CA LEU A 143 -17.69 -23.35 -1.33
C LEU A 143 -18.09 -23.09 0.14
N PHE A 144 -18.99 -23.93 0.66
CA PHE A 144 -19.28 -23.94 2.09
C PHE A 144 -17.99 -24.18 2.90
N GLU A 145 -17.79 -23.35 3.93
CA GLU A 145 -16.57 -23.31 4.75
C GLU A 145 -15.28 -23.20 3.94
N PHE A 146 -15.27 -22.38 2.88
CA PHE A 146 -14.09 -22.17 2.03
C PHE A 146 -12.81 -21.85 2.82
N TRP A 147 -12.93 -21.19 3.97
CA TRP A 147 -11.80 -20.88 4.88
C TRP A 147 -11.10 -22.10 5.49
N LYS A 148 -11.69 -23.30 5.40
CA LYS A 148 -11.04 -24.57 5.80
C LYS A 148 -10.27 -25.25 4.67
N ARG A 149 -10.34 -24.71 3.45
CA ARG A 149 -9.84 -25.35 2.22
C ARG A 149 -8.59 -24.66 1.64
N GLY A 150 -7.93 -23.82 2.44
CA GLY A 150 -6.72 -23.13 2.04
C GLY A 150 -5.56 -24.09 1.82
N ASP A 151 -4.69 -23.75 0.87
CA ASP A 151 -3.44 -24.42 0.54
C ASP A 151 -2.26 -23.53 0.89
N ALA A 152 -1.39 -23.99 1.79
CA ALA A 152 -0.25 -23.22 2.27
C ALA A 152 0.77 -22.87 1.18
N ALA A 153 0.97 -23.75 0.17
CA ALA A 153 1.94 -23.52 -0.88
C ALA A 153 1.44 -22.44 -1.85
N ARG A 154 0.17 -22.51 -2.27
CA ARG A 154 -0.46 -21.44 -3.05
C ARG A 154 -0.54 -20.15 -2.25
N GLY A 155 -0.86 -20.23 -0.96
CA GLY A 155 -0.89 -19.09 -0.05
C GLY A 155 0.45 -18.38 0.07
N LYS A 156 1.53 -19.16 0.16
CA LYS A 156 2.91 -18.65 0.13
C LYS A 156 3.17 -17.90 -1.17
N ALA A 157 2.88 -18.50 -2.33
CA ALA A 157 3.07 -17.81 -3.62
C ALA A 157 2.26 -16.51 -3.72
N LEU A 158 0.98 -16.54 -3.37
CA LEU A 158 0.10 -15.37 -3.40
C LEU A 158 0.60 -14.25 -2.48
N TYR A 159 0.99 -14.56 -1.23
CA TYR A 159 1.50 -13.57 -0.28
C TYR A 159 2.69 -12.77 -0.83
N HIS A 160 3.58 -13.43 -1.59
CA HIS A 160 4.75 -12.79 -2.19
C HIS A 160 4.46 -12.04 -3.48
N GLN A 161 3.38 -12.40 -4.19
CA GLN A 161 3.09 -11.87 -5.52
C GLN A 161 2.02 -10.77 -5.54
N VAL A 162 0.98 -10.86 -4.69
CA VAL A 162 -0.17 -9.93 -4.77
C VAL A 162 0.08 -8.59 -4.09
N GLY A 163 1.13 -8.49 -3.26
CA GLY A 163 1.60 -7.24 -2.66
C GLY A 163 1.76 -7.21 -1.15
N CYS A 164 1.53 -8.32 -0.44
CA CYS A 164 1.69 -8.33 1.02
C CYS A 164 3.12 -7.95 1.43
N VAL A 165 4.12 -8.42 0.66
CA VAL A 165 5.54 -8.16 0.90
C VAL A 165 6.00 -6.73 0.62
N ALA A 166 5.14 -5.89 0.04
CA ALA A 166 5.42 -4.45 -0.06
C ALA A 166 5.50 -3.79 1.32
N CYS A 167 4.78 -4.34 2.31
CA CYS A 167 4.75 -3.83 3.68
C CYS A 167 5.24 -4.86 4.72
N HIS A 168 4.93 -6.14 4.53
CA HIS A 168 5.30 -7.21 5.46
C HIS A 168 6.57 -7.93 5.02
N GLU A 169 7.25 -8.62 5.94
CA GLU A 169 8.48 -9.33 5.61
C GLU A 169 8.16 -10.50 4.68
N PRO A 170 8.95 -10.71 3.61
CA PRO A 170 8.89 -11.94 2.85
C PRO A 170 9.33 -13.13 3.70
N SER A 171 8.91 -14.32 3.31
CA SER A 171 9.49 -15.55 3.84
C SER A 171 10.93 -15.71 3.34
N GLU A 172 11.82 -16.10 4.26
CA GLU A 172 13.23 -16.38 3.93
C GLU A 172 13.38 -17.52 2.91
N ASP A 173 12.44 -18.47 2.89
CA ASP A 173 12.44 -19.64 2.04
C ASP A 173 11.65 -19.45 0.72
N TYR A 174 11.35 -18.21 0.32
CA TYR A 174 10.68 -17.92 -0.95
C TYR A 174 11.67 -17.48 -2.02
N ASP A 175 11.79 -18.28 -3.07
CA ASP A 175 12.59 -17.95 -4.24
C ASP A 175 11.85 -16.97 -5.15
N VAL A 176 12.53 -15.89 -5.51
CA VAL A 176 12.09 -14.92 -6.52
C VAL A 176 12.72 -15.27 -7.87
N VAL A 177 12.11 -14.82 -8.97
CA VAL A 177 12.78 -14.90 -10.26
C VAL A 177 14.10 -14.15 -10.20
N ALA A 178 15.16 -14.74 -10.76
CA ALA A 178 16.47 -14.11 -10.83
C ALA A 178 16.39 -12.79 -11.61
N VAL A 179 16.50 -11.67 -10.90
CA VAL A 179 16.62 -10.34 -11.49
C VAL A 179 18.11 -9.99 -11.54
N LYS A 180 18.62 -9.64 -12.72
CA LYS A 180 19.99 -9.11 -12.83
C LYS A 180 20.08 -7.81 -12.02
N PRO A 181 21.06 -7.69 -11.09
CA PRO A 181 21.32 -6.42 -10.41
C PRO A 181 21.47 -5.30 -11.44
N SER A 182 20.88 -4.13 -11.16
CA SER A 182 21.16 -2.96 -11.99
C SER A 182 22.58 -2.46 -11.73
N PRO A 183 23.21 -1.69 -12.64
CA PRO A 183 24.50 -1.07 -12.37
C PRO A 183 24.50 -0.22 -11.09
N LEU A 184 23.35 0.39 -10.76
CA LEU A 184 23.18 1.09 -9.49
C LEU A 184 23.20 0.11 -8.30
N ASP A 185 22.57 -1.05 -8.40
CA ASP A 185 22.61 -2.05 -7.33
C ASP A 185 24.02 -2.56 -7.06
N GLU A 186 24.81 -2.78 -8.11
CA GLU A 186 26.20 -3.20 -7.99
C GLU A 186 27.05 -2.11 -7.34
N LEU A 187 26.83 -0.84 -7.72
CA LEU A 187 27.47 0.30 -7.09
C LEU A 187 27.11 0.40 -5.61
N LEU A 188 25.83 0.33 -5.25
CA LEU A 188 25.38 0.43 -3.85
C LEU A 188 25.94 -0.68 -2.97
N GLU A 189 26.28 -1.85 -3.52
CA GLU A 189 26.91 -2.96 -2.79
C GLU A 189 28.38 -2.67 -2.41
N GLN A 190 29.03 -1.77 -3.16
CA GLN A 190 30.46 -1.45 -3.01
C GLN A 190 30.71 -0.24 -2.12
N LEU A 191 29.71 0.61 -1.91
CA LEU A 191 29.84 1.85 -1.16
C LEU A 191 29.63 1.63 0.34
N ASP A 192 30.45 2.26 1.16
CA ASP A 192 30.26 2.30 2.61
C ASP A 192 29.18 3.35 3.02
N PRO A 193 28.72 3.35 4.29
CA PRO A 193 27.69 4.28 4.73
C PRO A 193 28.03 5.77 4.58
N GLU A 194 29.30 6.16 4.70
CA GLU A 194 29.72 7.56 4.55
C GLU A 194 29.77 7.94 3.07
N GLU A 195 30.31 7.07 2.21
CA GLU A 195 30.29 7.28 0.76
C GLU A 195 28.85 7.37 0.22
N LEU A 196 27.95 6.50 0.70
CA LEU A 196 26.53 6.55 0.35
C LEU A 196 25.91 7.90 0.77
N LYS A 197 26.30 8.44 1.92
CA LYS A 197 25.82 9.74 2.40
C LYS A 197 26.36 10.89 1.57
N GLU A 198 27.66 10.89 1.28
CA GLU A 198 28.31 11.91 0.44
C GLU A 198 27.73 11.93 -0.99
N MET A 199 27.37 10.76 -1.53
CA MET A 199 26.75 10.62 -2.86
C MET A 199 25.23 10.84 -2.87
N GLY A 200 24.59 11.04 -1.71
CA GLY A 200 23.13 11.17 -1.61
C GLY A 200 22.36 9.89 -1.95
N LEU A 201 23.01 8.72 -1.81
CA LEU A 201 22.47 7.40 -2.15
C LEU A 201 21.98 6.61 -0.93
N SER A 202 22.07 7.16 0.28
CA SER A 202 21.65 6.47 1.51
C SER A 202 20.21 5.96 1.47
N SER A 203 19.26 6.72 0.90
CA SER A 203 17.85 6.30 0.78
C SER A 203 17.70 5.11 -0.17
N ALA A 204 18.42 5.12 -1.30
CA ALA A 204 18.38 4.06 -2.30
C ALA A 204 19.01 2.74 -1.82
N ALA A 205 20.05 2.83 -0.98
CA ALA A 205 20.72 1.67 -0.38
C ALA A 205 19.92 1.02 0.77
N ARG A 206 19.02 1.76 1.42
CA ARG A 206 18.43 1.36 2.70
C ARG A 206 17.46 0.18 2.56
N LYS A 207 17.58 -0.82 3.46
CA LYS A 207 16.52 -1.80 3.68
C LYS A 207 15.40 -1.17 4.52
N VAL A 208 14.23 -0.99 3.92
CA VAL A 208 13.04 -0.49 4.64
C VAL A 208 12.50 -1.59 5.54
N GLN A 209 12.34 -1.30 6.84
CA GLN A 209 11.80 -2.25 7.82
C GLN A 209 10.37 -2.69 7.46
N SER A 210 10.07 -3.95 7.72
CA SER A 210 8.73 -4.52 7.50
C SER A 210 7.81 -4.27 8.68
N ILE A 211 6.51 -4.16 8.40
CA ILE A 211 5.47 -4.24 9.43
C ILE A 211 5.51 -5.66 10.03
N PRO A 212 5.83 -5.81 11.32
CA PRO A 212 6.01 -7.12 11.93
C PRO A 212 4.69 -7.88 12.03
N HIS A 213 4.78 -9.21 11.87
CA HIS A 213 3.71 -10.11 12.26
C HIS A 213 3.93 -10.58 13.69
N SER A 214 2.85 -10.58 14.50
CA SER A 214 2.81 -11.41 15.71
C SER A 214 2.53 -12.86 15.33
N ASN A 215 2.54 -13.78 16.30
CA ASN A 215 1.95 -15.10 16.12
C ASN A 215 0.47 -14.95 15.72
N LEU A 216 0.15 -15.15 14.44
CA LEU A 216 -1.20 -14.94 13.91
C LEU A 216 -2.13 -16.10 14.28
N ALA A 217 -1.57 -17.30 14.51
CA ALA A 217 -2.33 -18.49 14.92
C ALA A 217 -2.85 -18.38 16.36
N GLU A 218 -2.20 -17.59 17.21
CA GLU A 218 -2.72 -17.26 18.54
C GLU A 218 -3.83 -16.21 18.47
N LYS A 219 -3.78 -15.31 17.49
CA LYS A 219 -4.71 -14.19 17.40
C LYS A 219 -6.00 -14.54 16.70
N TYR A 220 -5.90 -15.25 15.57
CA TYR A 220 -6.98 -15.48 14.62
C TYR A 220 -7.23 -16.97 14.45
N THR A 221 -8.49 -17.34 14.27
CA THR A 221 -8.85 -18.62 13.62
C THR A 221 -8.67 -18.50 12.10
N ARG A 222 -8.58 -19.63 11.38
CA ARG A 222 -8.57 -19.63 9.89
C ARG A 222 -9.76 -18.86 9.31
N GLN A 223 -10.94 -19.05 9.89
CA GLN A 223 -12.15 -18.33 9.49
C GLN A 223 -11.98 -16.82 9.65
N SER A 224 -11.58 -16.36 10.85
CA SER A 224 -11.48 -14.92 11.14
C SER A 224 -10.39 -14.22 10.33
N LEU A 225 -9.22 -14.86 10.12
CA LEU A 225 -8.14 -14.29 9.30
C LEU A 225 -8.55 -14.23 7.83
N THR A 226 -9.18 -15.28 7.31
CA THR A 226 -9.69 -15.30 5.93
C THR A 226 -10.67 -14.15 5.68
N HIS A 227 -11.65 -13.94 6.57
CA HIS A 227 -12.61 -12.83 6.41
C HIS A 227 -11.96 -11.45 6.60
N PHE A 228 -10.94 -11.33 7.46
CA PHE A 228 -10.16 -10.10 7.58
C PHE A 228 -9.42 -9.77 6.29
N LEU A 229 -8.80 -10.76 5.64
CA LEU A 229 -8.08 -10.59 4.38
C LEU A 229 -9.02 -10.21 3.22
N LEU A 230 -10.26 -10.71 3.22
CA LEU A 230 -11.28 -10.35 2.23
C LEU A 230 -11.82 -8.92 2.38
N LYS A 231 -11.93 -8.42 3.61
CA LYS A 231 -12.52 -7.10 3.89
C LYS A 231 -11.85 -6.40 5.07
N PRO A 232 -10.58 -6.00 4.94
CA PRO A 232 -9.81 -5.47 6.06
C PRO A 232 -10.37 -4.14 6.58
N ASP A 233 -10.99 -3.33 5.71
CA ASP A 233 -11.62 -2.05 6.03
C ASP A 233 -12.87 -2.18 6.92
N ALA A 234 -13.56 -3.32 6.92
CA ALA A 234 -14.64 -3.59 7.87
C ALA A 234 -14.14 -3.67 9.33
N VAL A 235 -12.89 -4.10 9.50
CA VAL A 235 -12.21 -4.22 10.81
C VAL A 235 -11.34 -3.00 11.11
N ARG A 236 -10.68 -2.43 10.10
CA ARG A 236 -9.77 -1.29 10.19
C ARG A 236 -10.20 -0.19 9.21
N PRO A 237 -11.20 0.63 9.57
CA PRO A 237 -11.81 1.62 8.66
C PRO A 237 -10.84 2.71 8.18
N ASP A 238 -9.68 2.82 8.84
CA ASP A 238 -8.58 3.72 8.53
C ASP A 238 -7.63 3.20 7.43
N GLY A 239 -7.75 1.95 6.97
CA GLY A 239 -7.12 1.49 5.73
C GLY A 239 -5.60 1.25 5.75
N ARG A 240 -4.92 1.29 6.92
CA ARG A 240 -3.47 1.00 7.02
C ARG A 240 -3.11 -0.44 6.64
N MET A 241 -4.09 -1.35 6.65
CA MET A 241 -4.06 -2.60 5.89
C MET A 241 -5.16 -2.49 4.82
N PRO A 242 -4.82 -2.35 3.54
CA PRO A 242 -5.81 -2.12 2.51
C PRO A 242 -6.32 -3.43 1.90
N ASP A 243 -7.37 -3.34 1.08
CA ASP A 243 -8.03 -4.47 0.43
C ASP A 243 -7.32 -4.79 -0.90
N PHE A 244 -6.70 -5.97 -1.00
CA PHE A 244 -5.99 -6.43 -2.20
C PHE A 244 -6.91 -7.15 -3.20
N GLN A 245 -8.23 -7.05 -3.05
CA GLN A 245 -9.24 -7.66 -3.91
C GLN A 245 -9.04 -9.17 -4.03
N LEU A 246 -8.79 -9.82 -2.89
CA LEU A 246 -8.58 -11.27 -2.82
C LEU A 246 -9.88 -12.00 -3.12
N THR A 247 -9.79 -13.10 -3.88
CA THR A 247 -10.91 -14.05 -3.96
C THR A 247 -11.05 -14.82 -2.64
N ALA A 248 -12.19 -15.51 -2.46
CA ALA A 248 -12.39 -16.38 -1.30
C ALA A 248 -11.29 -17.46 -1.18
N VAL A 249 -10.84 -17.99 -2.33
CA VAL A 249 -9.74 -18.97 -2.39
C VAL A 249 -8.41 -18.31 -2.07
N ASP A 250 -8.11 -17.15 -2.67
CA ASP A 250 -6.86 -16.42 -2.40
C ASP A 250 -6.70 -16.14 -0.90
N ALA A 251 -7.76 -15.65 -0.25
CA ALA A 251 -7.76 -15.32 1.16
C ALA A 251 -7.63 -16.56 2.06
N ALA A 252 -8.27 -17.67 1.71
CA ALA A 252 -8.16 -18.93 2.45
C ALA A 252 -6.74 -19.53 2.33
N ASP A 253 -6.16 -19.52 1.12
CA ASP A 253 -4.80 -20.00 0.86
C ASP A 253 -3.78 -19.15 1.65
N ILE A 254 -3.85 -17.82 1.57
CA ILE A 254 -2.95 -16.93 2.34
C ILE A 254 -3.14 -17.13 3.85
N SER A 255 -4.39 -17.28 4.32
CA SER A 255 -4.68 -17.55 5.72
C SER A 255 -4.04 -18.87 6.19
N GLU A 256 -4.09 -19.91 5.35
CA GLU A 256 -3.47 -21.21 5.65
C GLU A 256 -1.96 -21.09 5.82
N PHE A 257 -1.33 -20.41 4.88
CA PHE A 257 0.11 -20.15 4.93
C PHE A 257 0.51 -19.36 6.19
N LEU A 258 -0.21 -18.28 6.51
CA LEU A 258 0.13 -17.42 7.63
C LEU A 258 -0.09 -18.08 8.99
N ILE A 259 -1.09 -18.96 9.12
CA ILE A 259 -1.36 -19.70 10.37
C ILE A 259 -0.41 -20.89 10.52
N SER A 260 -0.12 -21.63 9.44
CA SER A 260 0.74 -22.81 9.49
C SER A 260 2.21 -22.52 9.82
N LYS A 261 2.65 -21.26 9.71
CA LYS A 261 3.98 -20.79 10.14
C LYS A 261 4.22 -20.93 11.65
N TYR A 262 3.16 -20.98 12.45
CA TYR A 262 3.28 -20.96 13.90
C TYR A 262 2.90 -22.32 14.47
N SER A 263 3.69 -22.81 15.43
CA SER A 263 3.28 -23.91 16.30
C SER A 263 2.08 -23.47 17.15
N GLU A 264 1.23 -24.42 17.58
CA GLU A 264 0.19 -24.12 18.56
C GLU A 264 0.83 -23.41 19.76
N GLY A 265 0.40 -22.17 20.02
CA GLY A 265 0.91 -21.35 21.12
C GLY A 265 0.57 -21.96 22.48
N GLN A 266 1.22 -21.48 23.53
CA GLN A 266 0.87 -21.88 24.89
C GLN A 266 -0.59 -21.53 25.19
N ARG A 267 -1.40 -22.55 25.46
CA ARG A 267 -2.75 -22.38 25.99
C ARG A 267 -2.62 -21.94 27.44
N ILE A 268 -3.26 -20.83 27.76
CA ILE A 268 -3.35 -20.33 29.14
C ILE A 268 -4.79 -20.59 29.58
N GLU A 269 -4.96 -21.06 30.82
CA GLU A 269 -6.30 -21.19 31.39
C GLU A 269 -6.89 -19.79 31.60
N VAL A 270 -7.98 -19.49 30.91
CA VAL A 270 -8.71 -18.23 31.06
C VAL A 270 -10.00 -18.50 31.82
N PRO A 271 -10.28 -17.79 32.93
CA PRO A 271 -11.54 -17.94 33.67
C PRO A 271 -12.74 -17.74 32.73
N PRO A 272 -13.85 -18.49 32.91
CA PRO A 272 -15.05 -18.29 32.08
C PRO A 272 -15.62 -16.88 32.24
N ALA A 273 -16.26 -16.36 31.20
CA ALA A 273 -16.93 -15.06 31.24
C ALA A 273 -18.23 -15.15 32.06
N THR A 274 -18.14 -14.86 33.36
CA THR A 274 -19.33 -14.74 34.21
C THR A 274 -20.01 -13.39 34.00
N GLU A 275 -21.29 -13.28 34.38
CA GLU A 275 -22.04 -12.03 34.26
C GLU A 275 -21.37 -10.87 35.01
N GLU A 276 -20.77 -11.15 36.17
CA GLU A 276 -20.04 -10.17 36.98
C GLU A 276 -18.78 -9.66 36.26
N LEU A 277 -18.00 -10.57 35.65
CA LEU A 277 -16.80 -10.20 34.89
C LEU A 277 -17.16 -9.38 33.64
N VAL A 278 -18.25 -9.72 32.96
CA VAL A 278 -18.75 -8.97 31.80
C VAL A 278 -19.19 -7.57 32.22
N ALA A 279 -19.93 -7.43 33.33
CA ALA A 279 -20.37 -6.15 33.85
C ALA A 279 -19.18 -5.26 34.26
N GLU A 280 -18.21 -5.81 34.99
CA GLU A 280 -17.00 -5.08 35.36
C GLU A 280 -16.15 -4.73 34.13
N GLY A 281 -16.01 -5.64 33.17
CA GLY A 281 -15.31 -5.39 31.92
C GLY A 281 -15.91 -4.24 31.12
N ARG A 282 -17.24 -4.18 31.02
CA ARG A 282 -17.94 -3.07 30.36
C ARG A 282 -17.67 -1.74 31.06
N LYS A 283 -17.70 -1.73 32.39
CA LYS A 283 -17.40 -0.53 33.19
C LYS A 283 -15.96 -0.07 32.99
N LEU A 284 -14.99 -0.97 33.05
CA LEU A 284 -13.58 -0.67 32.80
C LEU A 284 -13.34 -0.18 31.37
N PHE A 285 -14.07 -0.71 30.38
CA PHE A 285 -13.97 -0.28 28.99
C PHE A 285 -14.36 1.20 28.82
N GLU A 286 -15.41 1.64 29.52
CA GLU A 286 -15.84 3.04 29.57
C GLU A 286 -14.85 3.90 30.39
N GLU A 287 -14.51 3.49 31.61
CA GLU A 287 -13.60 4.22 32.50
C GLU A 287 -12.21 4.42 31.87
N PHE A 288 -11.72 3.43 31.12
CA PHE A 288 -10.41 3.53 30.49
C PHE A 288 -10.40 4.33 29.19
N GLY A 289 -11.58 4.74 28.70
CA GLY A 289 -11.75 5.53 27.50
C GLY A 289 -11.45 4.74 26.23
N CYS A 290 -11.68 3.42 26.22
CA CYS A 290 -11.42 2.56 25.06
C CYS A 290 -12.16 3.07 23.81
N VAL A 291 -13.33 3.68 23.98
CA VAL A 291 -14.13 4.28 22.91
C VAL A 291 -13.52 5.49 22.22
N ASN A 292 -12.52 6.14 22.83
CA ASN A 292 -11.81 7.23 22.17
C ASN A 292 -11.06 6.72 20.93
N CYS A 293 -10.59 5.48 20.97
CA CYS A 293 -9.90 4.84 19.86
C CYS A 293 -10.81 3.84 19.12
N HIS A 294 -11.58 3.03 19.85
CA HIS A 294 -12.34 1.93 19.28
C HIS A 294 -13.82 2.27 19.12
N ASN A 295 -14.38 2.07 17.93
CA ASN A 295 -15.80 2.31 17.71
C ASN A 295 -16.64 1.18 18.34
N VAL A 296 -17.38 1.49 19.41
CA VAL A 296 -18.39 0.64 20.04
C VAL A 296 -19.65 1.48 20.29
N LYS A 297 -20.82 0.98 19.87
CA LYS A 297 -22.08 1.71 20.01
C LYS A 297 -22.49 1.85 21.49
N GLY A 298 -23.06 3.00 21.84
CA GLY A 298 -23.73 3.20 23.13
C GLY A 298 -22.83 3.58 24.31
N ILE A 299 -21.58 3.98 24.05
CA ILE A 299 -20.65 4.50 25.06
C ILE A 299 -20.05 5.80 24.51
N ALA A 300 -20.05 6.87 25.32
CA ALA A 300 -19.60 8.19 24.90
C ALA A 300 -18.08 8.36 25.03
N ALA A 301 -17.46 9.07 24.07
CA ALA A 301 -16.05 9.40 24.12
C ALA A 301 -15.74 10.42 25.25
N HIS A 302 -14.57 10.28 25.86
CA HIS A 302 -14.07 11.17 26.91
C HIS A 302 -12.92 12.01 26.37
N PRO A 303 -13.16 13.26 25.94
CA PRO A 303 -12.09 14.13 25.46
C PRO A 303 -11.13 14.53 26.58
N ALA A 304 -9.88 14.79 26.22
CA ALA A 304 -8.87 15.36 27.10
C ALA A 304 -8.65 16.84 26.76
N LYS A 305 -7.67 17.48 27.41
CA LYS A 305 -7.25 18.85 27.08
C LYS A 305 -6.96 18.97 25.57
N PRO A 306 -7.40 20.05 24.89
CA PRO A 306 -7.08 20.26 23.48
C PRO A 306 -5.57 20.18 23.20
N LEU A 307 -5.20 19.76 21.98
CA LEU A 307 -3.79 19.56 21.61
C LEU A 307 -2.95 20.83 21.83
N ALA A 308 -3.50 22.00 21.50
CA ALA A 308 -2.84 23.29 21.63
C ALA A 308 -2.59 23.72 23.09
N GLU A 309 -3.25 23.10 24.07
CA GLU A 309 -3.12 23.42 25.49
C GLU A 309 -2.18 22.46 26.23
N LEU A 310 -1.53 21.53 25.51
CA LEU A 310 -0.60 20.58 26.11
C LEU A 310 0.77 21.21 26.33
N ALA A 311 1.26 21.11 27.57
CA ALA A 311 2.63 21.46 27.91
C ALA A 311 3.53 20.23 27.69
N ILE A 312 4.03 20.04 26.46
CA ILE A 312 4.80 18.84 26.11
C ILE A 312 6.23 18.87 26.68
N ASP A 313 6.78 20.06 26.89
CA ASP A 313 8.17 20.32 27.31
C ASP A 313 8.39 20.39 28.82
N THR A 314 7.36 20.14 29.62
CA THR A 314 7.53 19.99 31.07
C THR A 314 8.17 18.65 31.39
N GLU A 315 8.95 18.61 32.48
CA GLU A 315 9.53 17.38 33.06
C GLU A 315 8.50 16.24 33.13
N HIS A 316 7.27 16.58 33.46
CA HIS A 316 6.15 15.65 33.54
C HIS A 316 5.17 15.77 32.37
N SER A 317 5.47 15.07 31.27
CA SER A 317 4.57 15.01 30.10
C SER A 317 4.38 13.59 29.58
N CYS A 318 3.47 13.42 28.63
CA CYS A 318 3.16 12.13 27.98
C CYS A 318 4.36 11.49 27.28
N VAL A 319 5.39 12.27 26.95
CA VAL A 319 6.59 11.83 26.21
C VAL A 319 7.89 11.91 27.03
N SER A 320 7.85 12.41 28.27
CA SER A 320 9.06 12.57 29.12
C SER A 320 8.99 11.73 30.39
N SER A 321 8.03 12.02 31.26
CA SER A 321 7.83 11.31 32.53
C SER A 321 6.36 11.39 32.91
N ARG A 322 5.64 10.31 32.61
CA ARG A 322 4.19 10.24 32.79
C ARG A 322 3.82 10.33 34.27
N LEU A 323 2.95 11.28 34.61
CA LEU A 323 2.28 11.36 35.92
C LEU A 323 0.85 10.78 35.82
N GLY A 324 0.61 9.57 36.33
CA GLY A 324 -0.75 9.11 36.63
C GLY A 324 -1.43 8.26 35.55
N LYS A 325 -2.76 8.44 35.37
CA LYS A 325 -3.70 7.48 34.74
C LYS A 325 -3.76 7.44 33.20
N GLN A 326 -2.83 8.06 32.48
CA GLN A 326 -2.86 8.12 31.00
C GLN A 326 -2.55 6.74 30.35
N PRO A 327 -2.76 6.55 29.05
CA PRO A 327 -2.16 5.41 28.34
C PRO A 327 -0.62 5.51 28.30
N ARG A 328 0.10 4.37 28.33
CA ARG A 328 1.55 4.34 28.08
C ARG A 328 1.87 4.08 26.61
N TYR A 329 2.51 5.03 25.96
CA TYR A 329 3.17 4.81 24.67
C TYR A 329 4.65 4.54 24.93
N LEU A 330 5.18 3.43 24.41
CA LEU A 330 6.61 3.11 24.50
C LEU A 330 7.33 3.78 23.33
N LEU A 331 7.72 5.05 23.51
CA LEU A 331 8.37 5.83 22.47
C LEU A 331 9.89 5.77 22.63
N ASP A 332 10.61 5.72 21.51
CA ASP A 332 12.05 5.97 21.51
C ASP A 332 12.37 7.48 21.54
N GLU A 333 13.66 7.80 21.62
CA GLU A 333 14.16 9.18 21.66
C GLU A 333 13.77 9.96 20.39
N GLN A 334 13.96 9.39 19.20
CA GLN A 334 13.66 10.06 17.93
C GLN A 334 12.15 10.32 17.74
N GLN A 335 11.30 9.37 18.14
CA GLN A 335 9.85 9.54 18.13
C GLN A 335 9.43 10.64 19.11
N THR A 336 10.05 10.68 20.29
CA THR A 336 9.80 11.71 21.30
C THR A 336 10.18 13.09 20.80
N GLU A 337 11.37 13.24 20.22
CA GLU A 337 11.86 14.50 19.64
C GLU A 337 10.98 14.98 18.49
N ALA A 338 10.62 14.08 17.56
CA ALA A 338 9.72 14.41 16.46
C ALA A 338 8.34 14.87 16.98
N ILE A 339 7.77 14.20 17.99
CA ILE A 339 6.52 14.63 18.61
C ILE A 339 6.66 16.02 19.23
N ARG A 340 7.75 16.34 19.93
CA ARG A 340 7.99 17.70 20.45
C ARG A 340 8.06 18.73 19.33
N ALA A 341 8.75 18.41 18.23
CA ALA A 341 8.89 19.30 17.08
C ALA A 341 7.52 19.65 16.44
N ALA A 342 6.50 18.80 16.59
CA ALA A 342 5.14 19.11 16.13
C ALA A 342 4.50 20.31 16.86
N PHE A 343 4.91 20.59 18.10
CA PHE A 343 4.40 21.69 18.93
C PHE A 343 5.18 23.00 18.73
N ALA A 344 6.30 22.98 18.01
CA ALA A 344 7.04 24.19 17.69
C ALA A 344 6.17 25.15 16.84
N PRO A 345 6.33 26.48 17.00
CA PRO A 345 5.63 27.46 16.20
C PRO A 345 5.78 27.17 14.71
N ALA A 346 4.68 27.31 13.96
CA ALA A 346 4.72 27.09 12.52
C ALA A 346 5.62 28.15 11.86
N ASN A 347 6.81 27.76 11.39
CA ASN A 347 7.49 28.57 10.38
C ASN A 347 6.71 28.46 9.06
N GLU A 348 6.55 29.58 8.34
CA GLU A 348 5.87 29.64 7.03
C GLU A 348 6.50 28.71 5.96
N LEU A 349 7.72 28.23 6.21
CA LEU A 349 8.61 27.56 5.27
C LEU A 349 8.37 26.06 5.03
N ALA A 350 7.37 25.43 5.63
CA ALA A 350 7.05 24.05 5.31
C ALA A 350 5.53 23.82 5.32
N LYS A 351 4.85 24.26 4.26
CA LYS A 351 3.55 23.68 3.92
C LYS A 351 3.80 22.22 3.51
N SER A 352 3.81 21.31 4.49
CA SER A 352 3.63 19.89 4.18
C SER A 352 2.31 19.77 3.43
N ASP A 353 2.39 19.40 2.15
CA ASP A 353 1.21 19.19 1.33
C ASP A 353 0.35 18.07 1.94
N ALA A 354 -0.96 18.30 2.04
CA ALA A 354 -1.93 17.31 2.51
C ALA A 354 -1.82 16.00 1.73
N LEU A 355 -1.44 16.08 0.44
CA LEU A 355 -1.14 14.91 -0.40
C LEU A 355 -0.05 14.03 0.21
N HIS A 356 1.11 14.60 0.51
CA HIS A 356 2.25 13.88 1.08
C HIS A 356 1.89 13.26 2.44
N SER A 357 1.21 14.01 3.30
CA SER A 357 0.74 13.51 4.60
C SER A 357 -0.16 12.28 4.44
N ASN A 358 -1.12 12.31 3.50
CA ASN A 358 -1.98 11.16 3.22
C ASN A 358 -1.21 9.98 2.62
N MET A 359 -0.25 10.23 1.73
CA MET A 359 0.60 9.18 1.15
C MET A 359 1.47 8.48 2.21
N PHE A 360 1.97 9.20 3.23
CA PHE A 360 2.66 8.58 4.37
C PHE A 360 1.74 7.70 5.20
N LYS A 361 0.55 8.19 5.54
CA LYS A 361 -0.43 7.47 6.38
C LYS A 361 -0.96 6.20 5.72
N LEU A 362 -1.19 6.26 4.40
CA LEU A 362 -1.66 5.12 3.60
C LEU A 362 -0.50 4.25 3.08
N ASN A 363 0.74 4.61 3.41
CA ASN A 363 1.95 3.91 2.99
C ASN A 363 2.06 3.75 1.45
N CYS A 364 1.56 4.71 0.68
CA CYS A 364 1.61 4.68 -0.79
C CYS A 364 3.06 4.58 -1.30
N PHE A 365 4.00 5.15 -0.53
CA PHE A 365 5.42 5.12 -0.84
C PHE A 365 6.06 3.72 -0.79
N ALA A 366 5.41 2.73 -0.17
CA ALA A 366 5.85 1.32 -0.22
C ALA A 366 5.95 0.77 -1.65
N CYS A 367 5.08 1.27 -2.55
CA CYS A 367 5.00 0.83 -3.93
C CYS A 367 5.40 1.94 -4.90
N HIS A 368 4.94 3.17 -4.64
CA HIS A 368 5.07 4.30 -5.55
C HIS A 368 6.19 5.25 -5.14
N GLU A 369 6.80 5.86 -6.14
CA GLU A 369 7.66 7.02 -5.96
C GLU A 369 6.86 8.30 -6.25
N ARG A 370 7.16 9.41 -5.57
CA ARG A 370 6.75 10.75 -5.97
C ARG A 370 7.83 11.76 -5.60
N GLY A 371 8.22 12.63 -6.52
CA GLY A 371 9.28 13.62 -6.31
C GLY A 371 10.64 12.99 -5.94
N GLY A 372 10.92 11.78 -6.41
CA GLY A 372 12.13 11.01 -6.03
C GLY A 372 12.04 10.32 -4.66
N GLN A 373 10.97 10.52 -3.90
CA GLN A 373 10.77 9.88 -2.60
C GLN A 373 9.93 8.60 -2.73
N GLY A 374 10.35 7.53 -2.04
CA GLY A 374 9.59 6.28 -1.94
C GLY A 374 10.02 5.18 -2.91
N GLY A 375 9.05 4.41 -3.42
CA GLY A 375 9.27 3.24 -4.28
C GLY A 375 9.49 1.93 -3.52
N VAL A 376 9.62 0.83 -4.26
CA VAL A 376 9.72 -0.52 -3.70
C VAL A 376 11.05 -0.78 -2.96
N GLY A 377 12.14 -0.13 -3.39
CA GLY A 377 13.49 -0.37 -2.87
C GLY A 377 14.12 -1.68 -3.37
N ARG A 378 15.46 -1.74 -3.39
CA ARG A 378 16.21 -2.85 -4.03
C ARG A 378 15.92 -4.23 -3.46
N TYR A 379 15.69 -4.34 -2.16
CA TYR A 379 15.42 -5.62 -1.48
C TYR A 379 14.02 -6.19 -1.72
N ARG A 380 13.05 -5.36 -2.14
CA ARG A 380 11.69 -5.83 -2.44
C ARG A 380 11.39 -5.87 -3.93
N ARG A 381 12.16 -5.17 -4.77
CA ARG A 381 11.98 -5.16 -6.22
C ARG A 381 11.85 -6.56 -6.83
N PRO A 382 12.61 -7.59 -6.43
CA PRO A 382 12.49 -8.93 -7.02
C PRO A 382 11.09 -9.58 -6.89
N TYR A 383 10.32 -9.21 -5.86
CA TYR A 383 8.95 -9.76 -5.66
C TYR A 383 7.89 -9.13 -6.57
N PHE A 384 8.25 -8.09 -7.34
CA PHE A 384 7.34 -7.42 -8.26
C PHE A 384 7.52 -8.02 -9.66
N GLU A 385 6.69 -9.03 -9.93
CA GLU A 385 6.79 -9.89 -11.11
C GLU A 385 5.62 -9.70 -12.09
N THR A 386 5.77 -10.28 -13.27
CA THR A 386 4.73 -10.37 -14.29
C THR A 386 4.21 -11.79 -14.40
N VAL A 387 2.92 -11.94 -14.71
CA VAL A 387 2.30 -13.21 -15.12
C VAL A 387 3.11 -13.81 -16.27
N GLY A 388 3.53 -15.06 -16.14
CA GLY A 388 4.34 -15.76 -17.15
C GLY A 388 5.79 -15.26 -17.29
N HIS A 389 6.28 -14.42 -16.35
CA HIS A 389 7.68 -13.95 -16.30
C HIS A 389 8.19 -13.27 -17.59
N ILE A 390 7.31 -12.50 -18.23
CA ILE A 390 7.64 -11.71 -19.41
C ILE A 390 8.58 -10.56 -19.01
N ASP A 391 9.78 -10.52 -19.60
CA ASP A 391 10.72 -9.43 -19.33
C ASP A 391 10.34 -8.15 -20.08
N ILE A 392 9.69 -7.25 -19.33
CA ILE A 392 9.34 -5.89 -19.74
C ILE A 392 10.13 -4.84 -18.94
N GLY A 393 11.17 -5.26 -18.24
CA GLY A 393 12.01 -4.46 -17.35
C GLY A 393 11.26 -3.78 -16.20
N ASP A 394 12.00 -2.98 -15.43
CA ASP A 394 11.49 -2.28 -14.24
C ASP A 394 10.30 -1.35 -14.58
N GLU A 395 10.30 -0.72 -15.75
CA GLU A 395 9.19 0.15 -16.20
C GLU A 395 7.83 -0.59 -16.27
N GLY A 396 7.85 -1.85 -16.71
CA GLY A 396 6.64 -2.62 -16.95
C GLY A 396 6.18 -3.46 -15.75
N ARG A 397 7.11 -3.86 -14.87
CA ARG A 397 6.84 -4.72 -13.71
C ARG A 397 6.70 -3.97 -12.38
N LEU A 398 7.25 -2.76 -12.26
CA LEU A 398 7.13 -1.95 -11.05
C LEU A 398 5.89 -1.02 -11.10
N PRO A 399 5.31 -0.69 -9.93
CA PRO A 399 4.25 0.31 -9.84
C PRO A 399 4.72 1.64 -10.46
N PRO A 400 3.84 2.37 -11.16
CA PRO A 400 4.22 3.63 -11.79
C PRO A 400 4.60 4.68 -10.73
N THR A 401 5.49 5.61 -11.09
CA THR A 401 5.66 6.84 -10.33
C THR A 401 4.35 7.63 -10.28
N LEU A 402 4.12 8.30 -9.16
CA LEU A 402 3.00 9.22 -8.94
C LEU A 402 3.44 10.69 -9.09
N SER A 403 4.69 10.96 -9.49
CA SER A 403 5.13 12.29 -9.92
C SER A 403 4.33 12.74 -11.16
N GLY A 404 3.75 13.94 -11.13
CA GLY A 404 2.98 14.49 -12.26
C GLY A 404 1.69 13.71 -12.59
N VAL A 405 1.23 12.81 -11.71
CA VAL A 405 0.08 11.95 -12.00
C VAL A 405 -1.24 12.74 -12.07
N GLY A 406 -1.35 13.84 -11.33
CA GLY A 406 -2.45 14.80 -11.45
C GLY A 406 -2.48 15.40 -12.84
N ALA A 407 -1.33 15.88 -13.35
CA ALA A 407 -1.18 16.40 -14.71
C ALA A 407 -1.57 15.37 -15.79
N LYS A 408 -1.33 14.10 -15.50
CA LYS A 408 -1.53 12.99 -16.43
C LYS A 408 -2.94 12.42 -16.48
N LEU A 409 -3.51 12.13 -15.32
CA LEU A 409 -4.75 11.38 -15.20
C LEU A 409 -5.88 12.31 -14.79
N ASN A 410 -7.03 12.19 -15.44
CA ASN A 410 -8.19 12.96 -14.99
C ASN A 410 -8.68 12.49 -13.61
N GLU A 411 -9.29 13.42 -12.84
CA GLU A 411 -9.72 13.15 -11.47
C GLU A 411 -10.73 12.00 -11.36
N LYS A 412 -11.62 11.85 -12.36
CA LYS A 412 -12.60 10.76 -12.40
C LYS A 412 -11.93 9.39 -12.53
N TRP A 413 -10.86 9.31 -13.32
CA TRP A 413 -10.07 8.10 -13.48
C TRP A 413 -9.25 7.80 -12.22
N LEU A 414 -8.58 8.80 -11.65
CA LEU A 414 -7.88 8.63 -10.36
C LEU A 414 -8.82 8.13 -9.26
N THR A 415 -10.02 8.68 -9.18
CA THR A 415 -11.08 8.21 -8.27
C THR A 415 -11.41 6.74 -8.51
N SER A 416 -11.56 6.34 -9.79
CA SER A 416 -11.87 4.96 -10.16
C SER A 416 -10.73 4.00 -9.78
N VAL A 417 -9.47 4.39 -10.00
CA VAL A 417 -8.29 3.60 -9.62
C VAL A 417 -8.21 3.41 -8.10
N LEU A 418 -8.41 4.48 -7.32
CA LEU A 418 -8.40 4.41 -5.85
C LEU A 418 -9.56 3.58 -5.27
N GLN A 419 -10.64 3.41 -6.05
CA GLN A 419 -11.76 2.51 -5.74
C GLN A 419 -11.54 1.08 -6.26
N GLY A 420 -10.35 0.77 -6.80
CA GLY A 420 -10.01 -0.55 -7.28
C GLY A 420 -10.52 -0.92 -8.67
N LYS A 421 -10.93 0.07 -9.46
CA LYS A 421 -11.38 -0.11 -10.85
C LYS A 421 -10.28 0.35 -11.82
N GLY A 422 -10.43 0.06 -13.10
CA GLY A 422 -9.53 0.59 -14.13
C GLY A 422 -8.13 -0.05 -14.12
N ARG A 423 -8.04 -1.37 -13.90
CA ARG A 423 -6.79 -2.12 -14.06
C ARG A 423 -6.37 -2.11 -15.53
N VAL A 424 -5.25 -1.45 -15.85
CA VAL A 424 -4.70 -1.35 -17.22
C VAL A 424 -3.42 -2.16 -17.43
N ARG A 425 -2.98 -2.90 -16.41
CA ARG A 425 -1.77 -3.75 -16.43
C ARG A 425 -2.13 -5.17 -15.95
N PRO A 426 -2.84 -5.96 -16.77
CA PRO A 426 -3.28 -7.30 -16.37
C PRO A 426 -2.11 -8.27 -16.18
N HIS A 427 -0.96 -7.99 -16.83
CA HIS A 427 0.25 -8.78 -16.73
C HIS A 427 0.99 -8.65 -15.40
N MET A 428 0.69 -7.66 -14.54
CA MET A 428 1.35 -7.55 -13.22
C MET A 428 0.70 -8.52 -12.22
N THR A 429 1.52 -9.23 -11.43
CA THR A 429 1.00 -10.08 -10.33
C THR A 429 0.58 -9.24 -9.12
N ILE A 430 1.32 -8.15 -8.85
CA ILE A 430 1.00 -7.15 -7.84
C ILE A 430 -0.35 -6.49 -8.13
N ARG A 431 -1.15 -6.30 -7.07
CA ARG A 431 -2.47 -5.65 -7.15
C ARG A 431 -2.38 -4.26 -6.52
N MET A 432 -2.92 -3.25 -7.21
CA MET A 432 -3.12 -1.94 -6.58
C MET A 432 -4.20 -2.09 -5.50
N PRO A 433 -3.88 -1.82 -4.23
CA PRO A 433 -4.84 -2.07 -3.16
C PRO A 433 -5.91 -0.98 -3.10
N VAL A 434 -7.06 -1.34 -2.54
CA VAL A 434 -8.21 -0.45 -2.33
C VAL A 434 -8.19 0.06 -0.90
N PHE A 435 -8.26 1.37 -0.76
CA PHE A 435 -8.33 2.04 0.53
C PHE A 435 -9.75 2.55 0.79
N PRO A 436 -10.15 2.70 2.07
CA PRO A 436 -11.45 3.26 2.43
C PRO A 436 -11.69 4.62 1.78
N ALA A 437 -12.87 4.83 1.19
CA ALA A 437 -13.21 6.06 0.49
C ALA A 437 -13.06 7.32 1.37
N ALA A 438 -13.30 7.19 2.68
CA ALA A 438 -13.10 8.28 3.63
C ALA A 438 -11.66 8.82 3.63
N MET A 439 -10.67 7.95 3.36
CA MET A 439 -9.25 8.29 3.34
C MET A 439 -8.78 8.77 1.96
N THR A 440 -9.41 8.31 0.87
CA THR A 440 -8.93 8.58 -0.50
C THR A 440 -9.72 9.61 -1.28
N LYS A 441 -10.91 10.02 -0.81
CA LYS A 441 -11.82 10.94 -1.54
C LYS A 441 -11.18 12.25 -1.99
N SER A 442 -10.18 12.74 -1.24
CA SER A 442 -9.53 14.03 -1.52
C SER A 442 -8.26 13.89 -2.37
N LEU A 443 -7.73 12.68 -2.54
CA LEU A 443 -6.47 12.45 -3.24
C LEU A 443 -6.50 12.89 -4.71
N PRO A 444 -7.56 12.65 -5.52
CA PRO A 444 -7.58 13.09 -6.92
C PRO A 444 -7.37 14.60 -7.07
N THR A 445 -8.12 15.40 -6.31
CA THR A 445 -8.01 16.86 -6.32
C THR A 445 -6.68 17.33 -5.72
N GLN A 446 -6.16 16.64 -4.71
CA GLN A 446 -4.83 16.92 -4.15
C GLN A 446 -3.71 16.66 -5.17
N PHE A 447 -3.78 15.59 -5.96
CA PHE A 447 -2.83 15.35 -7.05
C PHE A 447 -2.90 16.43 -8.12
N ALA A 448 -4.11 16.82 -8.56
CA ALA A 448 -4.29 17.88 -9.54
C ALA A 448 -3.72 19.23 -9.05
N ALA A 449 -3.98 19.58 -7.79
CA ALA A 449 -3.46 20.80 -7.18
C ALA A 449 -1.93 20.76 -7.01
N ALA A 450 -1.39 19.63 -6.57
CA ALA A 450 0.06 19.47 -6.36
C ALA A 450 0.87 19.43 -7.66
N ASP A 451 0.23 19.06 -8.78
CA ASP A 451 0.81 19.09 -10.12
C ASP A 451 0.35 20.33 -10.92
N GLU A 452 -0.10 21.38 -10.22
CA GLU A 452 -0.42 22.72 -10.72
C GLU A 452 -1.43 22.79 -11.88
N ILE A 453 -2.38 21.85 -11.94
CA ILE A 453 -3.49 21.97 -12.89
C ILE A 453 -4.56 22.89 -12.32
N ALA A 454 -4.52 24.17 -12.71
CA ALA A 454 -5.57 25.11 -12.36
C ALA A 454 -6.90 24.80 -13.08
N SER A 455 -6.85 24.31 -14.33
CA SER A 455 -8.02 23.89 -15.12
C SER A 455 -7.59 23.01 -16.30
N PRO A 456 -8.07 21.76 -16.42
CA PRO A 456 -7.81 20.92 -17.58
C PRO A 456 -8.35 21.56 -18.86
N LYS A 457 -7.57 21.55 -19.93
CA LYS A 457 -8.03 22.07 -21.24
C LYS A 457 -8.91 21.03 -21.95
N PRO A 458 -10.07 21.42 -22.48
CA PRO A 458 -10.86 20.55 -23.35
C PRO A 458 -10.03 20.10 -24.56
N SER A 459 -10.25 18.87 -25.05
CA SER A 459 -9.52 18.35 -26.22
C SER A 459 -9.60 19.27 -27.45
N ALA A 460 -10.70 20.01 -27.61
CA ALA A 460 -10.89 20.93 -28.74
C ALA A 460 -9.99 22.18 -28.69
N GLU A 461 -9.41 22.50 -27.53
CA GLU A 461 -8.44 23.59 -27.36
C GLU A 461 -7.00 23.08 -27.48
N VAL A 462 -6.75 21.80 -27.18
CA VAL A 462 -5.42 21.19 -27.24
C VAL A 462 -5.08 20.77 -28.67
N PHE A 463 -6.00 20.12 -29.37
CA PHE A 463 -5.72 19.53 -30.68
C PHE A 463 -6.21 20.43 -31.82
N ALA A 464 -5.41 20.49 -32.89
CA ALA A 464 -5.80 21.14 -34.13
C ALA A 464 -7.11 20.57 -34.68
N LYS A 465 -7.93 21.44 -35.29
CA LYS A 465 -9.18 21.03 -35.93
C LYS A 465 -8.88 20.30 -37.23
N LEU A 466 -9.42 19.10 -37.36
CA LEU A 466 -9.36 18.27 -38.55
C LEU A 466 -10.78 17.86 -38.96
N ASP A 467 -10.98 17.60 -40.25
CA ASP A 467 -12.14 16.84 -40.71
C ASP A 467 -12.14 15.46 -40.04
N GLU A 468 -13.28 15.07 -39.46
CA GLU A 468 -13.38 13.87 -38.65
C GLU A 468 -13.03 12.60 -39.43
N LYS A 469 -13.50 12.48 -40.68
CA LYS A 469 -13.24 11.30 -41.51
C LYS A 469 -11.76 11.21 -41.86
N SER A 470 -11.14 12.31 -42.29
CA SER A 470 -9.70 12.36 -42.56
C SER A 470 -8.86 12.09 -41.31
N ALA A 471 -9.26 12.61 -40.15
CA ALA A 471 -8.57 12.38 -38.88
C ALA A 471 -8.62 10.91 -38.44
N LEU A 472 -9.77 10.25 -38.58
CA LEU A 472 -9.93 8.84 -38.26
C LEU A 472 -9.07 7.94 -39.15
N GLU A 473 -9.05 8.21 -40.46
CA GLU A 473 -8.23 7.47 -41.42
C GLU A 473 -6.73 7.67 -41.17
N ALA A 474 -6.29 8.94 -41.05
CA ALA A 474 -4.90 9.27 -40.77
C ALA A 474 -4.45 8.71 -39.41
N GLY A 475 -5.29 8.81 -38.38
CA GLY A 475 -5.02 8.26 -37.06
C GLY A 475 -4.85 6.73 -37.09
N ARG A 476 -5.71 6.01 -37.82
CA ARG A 476 -5.57 4.56 -38.00
C ARG A 476 -4.24 4.20 -38.67
N LEU A 477 -3.88 4.91 -39.74
CA LEU A 477 -2.62 4.69 -40.45
C LEU A 477 -1.41 4.95 -39.55
N LEU A 478 -1.43 6.04 -38.77
CA LEU A 478 -0.35 6.37 -37.83
C LEU A 478 -0.17 5.30 -36.76
N MET A 479 -1.27 4.75 -36.21
CA MET A 479 -1.20 3.64 -35.24
C MET A 479 -0.56 2.38 -35.82
N ASP A 480 -0.80 2.11 -37.11
CA ASP A 480 -0.23 0.96 -37.82
C ASP A 480 1.30 1.03 -37.97
N VAL A 481 1.87 2.24 -37.93
CA VAL A 481 3.29 2.53 -38.14
C VAL A 481 4.01 2.79 -36.80
N GLY A 482 4.01 1.80 -35.90
CA GLY A 482 4.84 1.79 -34.69
C GLY A 482 4.07 1.45 -33.41
N CYS A 483 2.83 1.90 -33.29
CA CYS A 483 2.06 1.71 -32.06
C CYS A 483 1.61 0.26 -31.88
N VAL A 484 1.17 -0.40 -32.97
CA VAL A 484 0.70 -1.80 -32.96
C VAL A 484 1.76 -2.84 -32.59
N GLN A 485 3.05 -2.49 -32.66
CA GLN A 485 4.13 -3.39 -32.22
C GLN A 485 4.23 -3.47 -30.69
N CYS A 486 3.72 -2.45 -29.99
CA CYS A 486 3.87 -2.33 -28.55
C CYS A 486 2.54 -2.21 -27.81
N HIS A 487 1.44 -1.81 -28.45
CA HIS A 487 0.15 -1.62 -27.80
C HIS A 487 -0.93 -2.56 -28.32
N GLU A 488 -1.81 -2.95 -27.41
CA GLU A 488 -3.08 -3.61 -27.71
C GLU A 488 -4.13 -2.56 -28.15
N PHE A 489 -5.06 -2.99 -29.00
CA PHE A 489 -6.14 -2.16 -29.52
C PHE A 489 -7.46 -2.92 -29.37
N ASN A 490 -8.26 -2.54 -28.37
CA ASN A 490 -9.60 -3.08 -28.15
C ASN A 490 -9.59 -4.62 -27.99
N GLY A 491 -8.74 -5.13 -27.10
CA GLY A 491 -8.59 -6.58 -26.88
C GLY A 491 -7.64 -7.29 -27.85
N GLU A 492 -7.24 -6.63 -28.94
CA GLU A 492 -6.58 -7.27 -30.09
C GLU A 492 -5.14 -6.79 -30.23
N THR A 493 -4.23 -7.69 -30.58
CA THR A 493 -2.81 -7.39 -30.55
C THR A 493 -1.97 -8.27 -31.47
N LEU A 494 -0.77 -7.80 -31.81
CA LEU A 494 0.25 -8.62 -32.47
C LEU A 494 0.98 -9.51 -31.43
N PRO A 495 1.50 -10.67 -31.84
CA PRO A 495 2.34 -11.49 -30.97
C PRO A 495 3.54 -10.70 -30.41
N GLY A 496 3.80 -10.85 -29.11
CA GLY A 496 4.93 -10.18 -28.43
C GLY A 496 4.65 -8.74 -27.97
N THR A 497 3.41 -8.27 -28.07
CA THR A 497 3.01 -6.96 -27.56
C THR A 497 3.03 -6.92 -26.03
N VAL A 498 3.58 -5.84 -25.47
CA VAL A 498 3.87 -5.71 -24.02
C VAL A 498 3.26 -4.48 -23.36
N GLY A 499 2.79 -3.52 -24.14
CA GLY A 499 2.18 -2.28 -23.67
C GLY A 499 0.70 -2.43 -23.35
N VAL A 500 0.13 -1.37 -22.79
CA VAL A 500 -1.27 -1.34 -22.37
C VAL A 500 -2.21 -1.19 -23.57
N ASP A 501 -3.45 -1.64 -23.43
CA ASP A 501 -4.51 -1.32 -24.40
C ASP A 501 -4.72 0.20 -24.49
N LEU A 502 -4.80 0.70 -25.73
CA LEU A 502 -5.11 2.11 -26.01
C LEU A 502 -6.60 2.42 -25.95
N LEU A 503 -7.47 1.41 -25.87
CA LEU A 503 -8.87 1.61 -25.58
C LEU A 503 -9.06 2.37 -24.26
N GLY A 504 -9.94 3.37 -24.28
CA GLY A 504 -10.24 4.18 -23.10
C GLY A 504 -9.13 5.15 -22.68
N VAL A 505 -8.08 5.36 -23.48
CA VAL A 505 -7.06 6.40 -23.23
C VAL A 505 -7.71 7.79 -23.05
N ALA A 506 -8.67 8.16 -23.89
CA ALA A 506 -9.37 9.44 -23.79
C ALA A 506 -10.26 9.56 -22.54
N ASP A 507 -10.63 8.45 -21.90
CA ASP A 507 -11.39 8.43 -20.64
C ASP A 507 -10.49 8.57 -19.41
N ARG A 508 -9.17 8.43 -19.56
CA ARG A 508 -8.20 8.35 -18.45
C ARG A 508 -7.09 9.38 -18.49
N ILE A 509 -6.58 9.72 -19.67
CA ILE A 509 -5.44 10.63 -19.86
C ILE A 509 -5.92 12.04 -20.15
N ASP A 510 -5.28 13.04 -19.54
CA ASP A 510 -5.50 14.45 -19.88
C ASP A 510 -5.06 14.74 -21.34
N PRO A 511 -5.87 15.46 -22.14
CA PRO A 511 -5.53 15.79 -23.53
C PRO A 511 -4.18 16.48 -23.70
N GLN A 512 -3.85 17.44 -22.84
CA GLN A 512 -2.58 18.18 -22.92
C GLN A 512 -1.42 17.27 -22.57
N TRP A 513 -1.55 16.43 -21.54
CA TRP A 513 -0.52 15.45 -21.22
C TRP A 513 -0.30 14.44 -22.35
N PHE A 514 -1.37 13.95 -22.99
CA PHE A 514 -1.25 13.04 -24.14
C PHE A 514 -0.48 13.69 -25.28
N HIS A 515 -0.81 14.94 -25.60
CA HIS A 515 -0.13 15.73 -26.61
C HIS A 515 1.38 15.83 -26.31
N ASP A 516 1.72 16.29 -25.10
CA ASP A 516 3.10 16.53 -24.71
C ASP A 516 3.90 15.22 -24.61
N PHE A 517 3.25 14.13 -24.18
CA PHE A 517 3.86 12.81 -24.11
C PHE A 517 4.19 12.25 -25.49
N LEU A 518 3.31 12.40 -26.48
CA LEU A 518 3.62 11.95 -27.85
C LEU A 518 4.69 12.79 -28.51
N ARG A 519 4.75 14.09 -28.21
CA ARG A 519 5.79 14.99 -28.69
C ARG A 519 7.17 14.55 -28.23
N ASN A 520 7.35 14.29 -26.94
CA ASN A 520 8.59 13.75 -26.40
C ASN A 520 8.36 12.88 -25.13
N PRO A 521 8.26 11.54 -25.27
CA PRO A 521 7.98 10.66 -24.14
C PRO A 521 9.02 10.73 -23.01
N ALA A 522 10.29 10.94 -23.37
CA ALA A 522 11.41 10.92 -22.42
C ALA A 522 11.38 12.10 -21.43
N ASP A 523 10.77 13.22 -21.80
CA ASP A 523 10.65 14.41 -20.96
C ASP A 523 9.67 14.19 -19.79
N LEU A 524 8.56 13.49 -20.05
CA LEU A 524 7.53 13.24 -19.04
C LEU A 524 7.72 11.91 -18.30
N LYS A 525 8.42 10.95 -18.91
CA LYS A 525 8.67 9.64 -18.32
C LYS A 525 10.12 9.21 -18.57
N PRO A 526 11.04 9.54 -17.65
CA PRO A 526 12.43 9.12 -17.76
C PRO A 526 12.56 7.61 -17.94
N ARG A 527 13.44 7.20 -18.87
CA ARG A 527 13.71 5.79 -19.21
C ARG A 527 12.50 5.03 -19.77
N THR A 528 11.53 5.73 -20.36
CA THR A 528 10.43 5.05 -21.04
C THR A 528 10.91 4.28 -22.27
N ARG A 529 10.31 3.10 -22.50
CA ARG A 529 10.49 2.31 -23.72
C ARG A 529 9.79 2.90 -24.95
N MET A 530 8.89 3.88 -24.76
CA MET A 530 8.19 4.51 -25.87
C MET A 530 9.15 5.40 -26.66
N PRO A 531 9.33 5.17 -27.97
CA PRO A 531 10.29 5.94 -28.77
C PRO A 531 9.76 7.35 -29.04
N THR A 532 10.68 8.29 -29.33
CA THR A 532 10.31 9.62 -29.83
C THR A 532 9.90 9.52 -31.29
N PHE A 533 8.61 9.77 -31.58
CA PHE A 533 8.06 9.72 -32.94
C PHE A 533 8.32 11.01 -33.75
N PHE A 534 8.65 12.10 -33.05
CA PHE A 534 8.84 13.42 -33.63
C PHE A 534 10.18 14.05 -33.23
N PRO A 535 11.34 13.42 -33.58
CA PRO A 535 12.65 14.04 -33.32
C PRO A 535 12.72 15.41 -34.00
N ASP A 536 13.18 16.43 -33.27
CA ASP A 536 13.19 17.84 -33.70
C ASP A 536 11.82 18.37 -34.16
N GLY A 537 10.73 17.79 -33.66
CA GLY A 537 9.36 18.14 -34.02
C GLY A 537 8.92 17.66 -35.41
N LYS A 538 9.63 16.71 -36.03
CA LYS A 538 9.34 16.22 -37.38
C LYS A 538 8.93 14.76 -37.38
N SER A 539 7.86 14.44 -38.10
CA SER A 539 7.40 13.06 -38.26
C SER A 539 8.26 12.27 -39.24
N ALA A 540 8.52 10.99 -38.95
CA ALA A 540 9.04 10.05 -39.95
C ALA A 540 8.02 9.76 -41.07
N ASN A 541 6.72 9.93 -40.79
CA ASN A 541 5.62 9.63 -41.70
C ASN A 541 5.19 10.88 -42.49
N GLN A 542 6.09 11.38 -43.35
CA GLN A 542 5.87 12.61 -44.12
C GLN A 542 4.65 12.56 -45.06
N GLN A 543 4.22 11.37 -45.47
CA GLN A 543 3.07 11.22 -46.38
C GLN A 543 1.71 11.38 -45.68
N ILE A 544 1.65 11.28 -44.35
CA ILE A 544 0.41 11.42 -43.60
C ILE A 544 0.32 12.86 -43.09
N LEU A 545 -0.70 13.61 -43.50
CA LEU A 545 -0.92 15.00 -43.08
C LEU A 545 0.32 15.91 -43.28
N GLY A 546 1.11 15.64 -44.33
CA GLY A 546 2.32 16.41 -44.64
C GLY A 546 3.45 16.29 -43.63
N GLY A 547 3.42 15.28 -42.74
CA GLY A 547 4.43 15.13 -41.69
C GLY A 547 4.28 16.10 -40.52
N ASP A 548 3.19 16.88 -40.48
CA ASP A 548 2.94 17.87 -39.44
C ASP A 548 2.63 17.19 -38.10
N MET A 549 3.45 17.47 -37.10
CA MET A 549 3.36 16.86 -35.77
C MET A 549 2.01 17.13 -35.10
N GLU A 550 1.55 18.38 -35.13
CA GLU A 550 0.33 18.82 -34.44
C GLU A 550 -0.91 18.15 -35.05
N LEU A 551 -0.98 18.10 -36.39
CA LEU A 551 -2.07 17.43 -37.10
C LEU A 551 -2.02 15.90 -36.89
N GLN A 552 -0.83 15.30 -36.89
CA GLN A 552 -0.70 13.85 -36.66
C GLN A 552 -1.12 13.45 -35.25
N ILE A 553 -0.66 14.17 -34.22
CA ILE A 553 -1.07 13.93 -32.83
C ILE A 553 -2.59 14.11 -32.67
N ALA A 554 -3.16 15.15 -33.29
CA ALA A 554 -4.61 15.36 -33.29
C ALA A 554 -5.37 14.18 -33.94
N ALA A 555 -4.91 13.69 -35.09
CA ALA A 555 -5.51 12.53 -35.77
C ALA A 555 -5.41 11.24 -34.93
N MET A 556 -4.26 11.00 -34.29
CA MET A 556 -4.06 9.89 -33.36
C MET A 556 -5.07 9.95 -32.19
N TRP A 557 -5.25 11.13 -31.59
CA TRP A 557 -6.24 11.33 -30.51
C TRP A 557 -7.66 11.05 -30.97
N VAL A 558 -8.07 11.57 -32.13
CA VAL A 558 -9.42 11.35 -32.70
C VAL A 558 -9.69 9.86 -32.94
N TYR A 559 -8.71 9.13 -33.49
CA TYR A 559 -8.84 7.69 -33.69
C TYR A 559 -8.95 6.92 -32.37
N ILE A 560 -8.03 7.15 -31.42
CA ILE A 560 -8.02 6.47 -30.12
C ILE A 560 -9.30 6.74 -29.32
N LYS A 561 -9.78 7.99 -29.31
CA LYS A 561 -11.03 8.37 -28.63
C LYS A 561 -12.24 7.60 -29.16
N ASN A 562 -12.22 7.21 -30.43
CA ASN A 562 -13.31 6.51 -31.09
C ASN A 562 -13.02 5.02 -31.31
N LEU A 563 -11.92 4.46 -30.75
CA LEU A 563 -11.37 3.16 -31.12
C LEU A 563 -12.40 2.02 -31.09
N SER A 564 -13.32 2.01 -30.12
CA SER A 564 -14.37 0.97 -30.01
C SER A 564 -15.35 0.91 -31.19
N LYS A 565 -15.42 1.97 -32.00
CA LYS A 565 -16.30 2.08 -33.17
C LYS A 565 -15.55 2.13 -34.49
N GLN A 566 -14.21 2.03 -34.46
CA GLN A 566 -13.36 2.17 -35.63
C GLN A 566 -12.73 0.83 -36.02
N PRO A 567 -12.41 0.63 -37.32
CA PRO A 567 -11.61 -0.51 -37.72
C PRO A 567 -10.26 -0.54 -37.01
N LEU A 568 -9.82 -1.73 -36.63
CA LEU A 568 -8.48 -1.96 -36.07
C LEU A 568 -7.40 -1.52 -37.08
N PRO A 569 -6.17 -1.21 -36.63
CA PRO A 569 -5.04 -1.04 -37.52
C PRO A 569 -4.85 -2.25 -38.44
N GLN A 570 -4.39 -2.02 -39.67
CA GLN A 570 -4.40 -3.02 -40.73
C GLN A 570 -3.58 -4.25 -40.37
N LYS A 571 -2.40 -4.09 -39.77
CA LYS A 571 -1.56 -5.22 -39.34
C LYS A 571 -2.23 -6.13 -38.33
N ILE A 572 -3.00 -5.57 -37.40
CA ILE A 572 -3.77 -6.37 -36.42
C ILE A 572 -4.92 -7.08 -37.12
N ALA A 573 -5.65 -6.37 -38.00
CA ALA A 573 -6.74 -6.97 -38.78
C ALA A 573 -6.26 -8.13 -39.65
N ASP A 574 -5.11 -7.97 -40.33
CA ASP A 574 -4.49 -8.99 -41.17
C ASP A 574 -4.02 -10.18 -40.32
N ALA A 575 -3.33 -9.94 -39.21
CA ALA A 575 -2.89 -11.00 -38.30
C ALA A 575 -4.08 -11.80 -37.74
N ARG A 576 -5.17 -11.13 -37.36
CA ARG A 576 -6.40 -11.78 -36.91
C ARG A 576 -7.05 -12.61 -38.02
N SER A 577 -7.04 -12.15 -39.26
CA SER A 577 -7.58 -12.90 -40.39
C SER A 577 -6.79 -14.17 -40.73
N GLN A 578 -5.51 -14.23 -40.31
CA GLN A 578 -4.61 -15.36 -40.51
C GLN A 578 -4.59 -16.37 -39.36
N ASN A 579 -5.11 -16.00 -38.18
CA ASN A 579 -5.28 -16.92 -37.05
C ASN A 579 -6.47 -17.86 -37.31
N TYR A 580 -6.22 -18.94 -38.06
CA TYR A 580 -7.18 -20.00 -38.28
C TYR A 580 -7.59 -20.65 -36.95
N GLU A 581 -8.89 -20.67 -36.71
CA GLU A 581 -9.54 -21.46 -35.67
C GLU A 581 -9.22 -22.95 -35.93
N LEU A 582 -8.45 -23.59 -35.05
CA LEU A 582 -8.27 -25.04 -35.08
C LEU A 582 -9.63 -25.68 -34.72
N SER A 583 -10.46 -25.95 -35.73
CA SER A 583 -11.63 -26.79 -35.56
C SER A 583 -11.17 -28.25 -35.43
N PRO A 584 -11.36 -28.90 -34.27
CA PRO A 584 -11.02 -30.31 -34.13
C PRO A 584 -11.92 -31.12 -35.09
N LEU A 585 -11.30 -31.86 -36.02
CA LEU A 585 -11.99 -32.72 -36.99
C LEU A 585 -12.57 -34.01 -36.36
N GLY A 586 -12.45 -34.18 -35.04
CA GLY A 586 -12.98 -35.32 -34.30
C GLY A 586 -13.20 -34.99 -32.82
N LYS A 587 -14.20 -35.63 -32.21
CA LYS A 587 -14.43 -35.57 -30.76
C LYS A 587 -13.33 -36.38 -30.03
N PRO A 588 -12.99 -36.01 -28.77
CA PRO A 588 -11.96 -36.69 -27.98
C PRO A 588 -12.21 -38.18 -27.78
#